data_AF-A0A9D1TTN1-F1
#
_entry.id   AF-A0A9D1TTN1-F1
#
_cell.length_a   1.000
_cell.length_b   1.000
_cell.length_c   1.000
_cell.angle_alpha   90.00
_cell.angle_beta   90.00
_cell.angle_gamma   90.00
#
_symmetry.space_group_name_H-M   'P 1'
#
loop_
_entity.id
_entity.type
_entity.pdbx_description
1 polymer ?
#
loop_
_entity_poly.entity_id
_entity_poly.type
_entity_poly.pdbx_seq_one_letter_code
_entity_poly.pdbx_strand_id
1 'polypeptide(L)'
;MNIVILFSPNFPELVDEFFLDERNAPEIIETDYDIAPLIYDNKAVVTDYNDWDFVFLNIEHCFKANFQKKLKKLSKEKPIYMFAVNDTAEALWFEYHNEDKLQRQWISVEYEVQGNMGEYLKEEQTIGYPFIDEAYEDVGEEMFYELIEEITTFDVTTMIDEVKKK
;
A
#
# COMPACT_ATOMS: atom_id res chain seq x y z
N MET A 1 5.07 3.54 -12.12
CA MET A 1 4.55 2.28 -11.64
C MET A 1 3.20 2.53 -11.00
N ASN A 2 2.19 1.76 -11.38
CA ASN A 2 0.84 1.91 -10.83
C ASN A 2 0.57 0.72 -9.90
N ILE A 3 0.89 0.89 -8.62
CA ILE A 3 0.92 -0.19 -7.63
C ILE A 3 0.20 0.21 -6.35
N VAL A 4 -0.42 -0.79 -5.71
CA VAL A 4 -0.96 -0.69 -4.37
C VAL A 4 -0.35 -1.79 -3.54
N ILE A 5 0.08 -1.42 -2.34
CA ILE A 5 0.58 -2.31 -1.31
C ILE A 5 -0.40 -2.24 -0.15
N LEU A 6 -1.02 -3.37 0.15
CA LEU A 6 -1.86 -3.57 1.33
C LEU A 6 -1.13 -4.46 2.31
N PHE A 7 -1.10 -4.11 3.58
CA PHE A 7 -0.52 -4.99 4.60
C PHE A 7 -1.20 -4.88 5.96
N SER A 8 -1.21 -6.00 6.69
CA SER A 8 -1.62 -6.04 8.10
C SER A 8 -0.94 -7.21 8.83
N PRO A 9 -0.93 -7.21 10.18
CA PRO A 9 -0.36 -8.34 10.91
C PRO A 9 -1.17 -9.61 10.64
N ASN A 10 -0.62 -10.64 9.99
CA ASN A 10 -1.32 -11.90 9.67
C ASN A 10 -2.70 -11.67 9.00
N PHE A 11 -2.74 -11.43 7.70
CA PHE A 11 -3.91 -11.10 6.90
C PHE A 11 -4.40 -12.19 5.92
N PRO A 12 -4.74 -13.40 6.37
CA PRO A 12 -5.03 -14.51 5.45
C PRO A 12 -6.28 -14.29 4.59
N GLU A 13 -7.20 -13.42 5.00
CA GLU A 13 -8.51 -13.21 4.36
C GLU A 13 -8.47 -12.28 3.13
N LEU A 14 -7.34 -11.59 2.90
CA LEU A 14 -7.22 -10.62 1.81
C LEU A 14 -7.31 -11.31 0.43
N VAL A 15 -6.70 -12.51 0.34
CA VAL A 15 -6.70 -13.38 -0.86
C VAL A 15 -8.11 -13.80 -1.29
N ASP A 16 -9.05 -13.93 -0.38
CA ASP A 16 -10.41 -14.27 -0.77
C ASP A 16 -11.19 -12.99 -1.12
N GLU A 17 -11.14 -11.98 -0.26
CA GLU A 17 -12.00 -10.80 -0.39
C GLU A 17 -11.69 -9.92 -1.61
N PHE A 18 -10.44 -9.86 -2.08
CA PHE A 18 -10.10 -9.06 -3.27
C PHE A 18 -10.10 -9.85 -4.58
N PHE A 19 -10.13 -11.20 -4.52
CA PHE A 19 -9.94 -12.06 -5.71
C PHE A 19 -11.13 -12.98 -6.04
N LEU A 20 -12.17 -13.04 -5.20
CA LEU A 20 -13.39 -13.84 -5.45
C LEU A 20 -14.08 -13.58 -6.80
N ASP A 21 -13.92 -12.40 -7.40
CA ASP A 21 -14.55 -12.01 -8.68
C ASP A 21 -13.60 -12.04 -9.90
N GLU A 22 -12.30 -12.25 -9.69
CA GLU A 22 -11.30 -12.19 -10.77
C GLU A 22 -10.76 -13.57 -11.14
N ARG A 23 -10.66 -13.83 -12.44
CA ARG A 23 -10.17 -15.11 -13.00
C ARG A 23 -8.68 -15.39 -12.71
N ASN A 24 -8.04 -14.60 -11.85
CA ASN A 24 -6.63 -14.68 -11.51
C ASN A 24 -6.53 -15.09 -10.04
N ALA A 25 -6.27 -16.38 -9.78
CA ALA A 25 -5.86 -16.80 -8.46
C ALA A 25 -4.56 -16.06 -8.08
N PRO A 26 -4.44 -15.52 -6.86
CA PRO A 26 -3.23 -14.83 -6.45
C PRO A 26 -2.04 -15.77 -6.48
N GLU A 27 -0.91 -15.23 -6.90
CA GLU A 27 0.37 -15.94 -6.90
C GLU A 27 1.03 -15.71 -5.54
N ILE A 28 1.23 -16.77 -4.77
CA ILE A 28 1.98 -16.73 -3.51
C ILE A 28 3.46 -16.86 -3.86
N ILE A 29 4.26 -15.89 -3.45
CA ILE A 29 5.66 -15.80 -3.84
C ILE A 29 6.52 -15.74 -2.58
N GLU A 30 7.64 -16.47 -2.59
CA GLU A 30 8.66 -16.37 -1.54
C GLU A 30 9.38 -15.02 -1.65
N THR A 31 9.77 -14.46 -0.51
CA THR A 31 10.22 -13.07 -0.30
C THR A 31 11.43 -12.61 -1.13
N ASP A 32 12.08 -13.52 -1.88
CA ASP A 32 13.32 -13.28 -2.64
C ASP A 32 13.10 -13.05 -4.16
N TYR A 33 11.86 -12.90 -4.63
CA TYR A 33 11.52 -12.75 -6.06
C TYR A 33 11.15 -11.30 -6.43
N ASP A 34 11.58 -10.86 -7.62
CA ASP A 34 11.05 -9.63 -8.26
C ASP A 34 9.59 -9.85 -8.65
N ILE A 35 8.69 -9.15 -7.95
CA ILE A 35 7.24 -9.28 -8.12
C ILE A 35 6.67 -8.27 -9.12
N ALA A 36 7.46 -7.28 -9.53
CA ALA A 36 6.98 -6.20 -10.38
C ALA A 36 6.41 -6.67 -11.72
N PRO A 37 7.06 -7.61 -12.47
CA PRO A 37 6.51 -8.12 -13.73
C PRO A 37 5.13 -8.76 -13.57
N LEU A 38 4.86 -9.39 -12.43
CA LEU A 38 3.61 -10.10 -12.15
C LEU A 38 2.46 -9.12 -11.85
N ILE A 39 2.78 -8.01 -11.18
CA ILE A 39 1.83 -6.93 -10.88
C ILE A 39 1.43 -6.20 -12.17
N TYR A 40 2.40 -5.96 -13.07
CA TYR A 40 2.15 -5.36 -14.39
C TYR A 40 1.24 -6.21 -15.29
N ASP A 41 1.25 -7.54 -15.12
CA ASP A 41 0.34 -8.47 -15.80
C ASP A 41 -1.08 -8.51 -15.19
N ASN A 42 -1.44 -7.53 -14.33
CA ASN A 42 -2.72 -7.44 -13.62
C ASN A 42 -3.02 -8.65 -12.72
N LYS A 43 -1.97 -9.26 -12.16
CA LYS A 43 -2.12 -10.22 -11.08
C LYS A 43 -1.82 -9.55 -9.77
N ALA A 44 -2.52 -9.95 -8.72
CA ALA A 44 -2.04 -9.66 -7.40
C ALA A 44 -1.09 -10.73 -6.91
N VAL A 45 -0.17 -10.28 -6.08
CA VAL A 45 0.87 -11.09 -5.47
C VAL A 45 0.74 -10.97 -3.97
N VAL A 46 0.89 -12.09 -3.27
CA VAL A 46 0.91 -12.14 -1.81
C VAL A 46 2.24 -12.70 -1.35
N THR A 47 2.82 -12.04 -0.35
CA THR A 47 4.03 -12.49 0.34
C THR A 47 3.86 -12.25 1.84
N ASP A 48 4.40 -13.15 2.64
CA ASP A 48 4.55 -13.01 4.07
C ASP A 48 5.95 -12.54 4.43
N TYR A 49 6.06 -11.74 5.48
CA TYR A 49 7.32 -11.38 6.12
C TYR A 49 7.12 -11.14 7.62
N ASN A 50 7.82 -11.93 8.45
CA ASN A 50 7.64 -11.96 9.89
C ASN A 50 6.17 -12.17 10.29
N ASP A 51 5.57 -11.18 10.96
CA ASP A 51 4.18 -11.22 11.42
C ASP A 51 3.22 -10.48 10.46
N TRP A 52 3.70 -10.07 9.28
CA TRP A 52 2.97 -9.24 8.32
C TRP A 52 2.71 -9.98 7.02
N ASP A 53 1.50 -9.79 6.50
CA ASP A 53 1.15 -10.22 5.16
C ASP A 53 1.05 -8.99 4.26
N PHE A 54 1.70 -9.05 3.10
CA PHE A 54 1.71 -8.01 2.08
C PHE A 54 0.98 -8.49 0.85
N VAL A 55 0.16 -7.61 0.29
CA VAL A 55 -0.50 -7.84 -0.99
C VAL A 55 -0.23 -6.69 -1.92
N PHE A 56 0.30 -7.05 -3.07
CA PHE A 56 0.63 -6.14 -4.15
C PHE A 56 -0.37 -6.32 -5.27
N LEU A 57 -0.92 -5.22 -5.78
CA LEU A 57 -1.94 -5.26 -6.82
C LEU A 57 -1.92 -3.97 -7.67
N ASN A 58 -2.60 -3.99 -8.81
CA ASN A 58 -2.73 -2.81 -9.67
C ASN A 58 -3.68 -1.77 -9.04
N ILE A 59 -3.32 -0.49 -9.14
CA ILE A 59 -4.14 0.62 -8.63
C ILE A 59 -5.57 0.68 -9.17
N GLU A 60 -5.86 0.07 -10.31
CA GLU A 60 -7.23 -0.05 -10.84
C GLU A 60 -8.22 -0.64 -9.81
N HIS A 61 -7.75 -1.49 -8.89
CA HIS A 61 -8.60 -2.05 -7.85
C HIS A 61 -9.09 -1.00 -6.84
N CYS A 62 -8.30 0.05 -6.56
CA CYS A 62 -8.69 1.12 -5.63
C CYS A 62 -9.93 1.87 -6.11
N PHE A 63 -10.16 1.94 -7.42
CA PHE A 63 -11.30 2.65 -8.01
C PHE A 63 -12.57 1.79 -8.11
N LYS A 64 -12.54 0.53 -7.69
CA LYS A 64 -13.74 -0.31 -7.61
C LYS A 64 -14.67 0.22 -6.52
N ALA A 65 -15.97 0.30 -6.82
CA ALA A 65 -16.99 0.92 -5.95
C ALA A 65 -17.05 0.43 -4.49
N ASN A 66 -16.53 -0.77 -4.20
CA ASN A 66 -16.53 -1.37 -2.87
C ASN A 66 -15.16 -1.49 -2.22
N PHE A 67 -14.08 -1.02 -2.85
CA PHE A 67 -12.72 -1.21 -2.36
C PHE A 67 -12.53 -0.67 -0.93
N GLN A 68 -12.87 0.61 -0.74
CA GLN A 68 -12.80 1.27 0.56
C GLN A 68 -13.70 0.62 1.63
N LYS A 69 -14.84 0.07 1.22
CA LYS A 69 -15.74 -0.67 2.12
C LYS A 69 -15.13 -2.02 2.54
N LYS A 70 -14.40 -2.69 1.63
CA LYS A 70 -13.69 -3.94 1.93
C LYS A 70 -12.54 -3.69 2.91
N LEU A 71 -11.73 -2.65 2.69
CA LEU A 71 -10.65 -2.28 3.61
C LEU A 71 -11.17 -2.06 5.04
N LYS A 72 -12.24 -1.27 5.21
CA LYS A 72 -12.86 -1.05 6.53
C LYS A 72 -13.39 -2.35 7.15
N LYS A 73 -14.09 -3.18 6.36
CA LYS A 73 -14.63 -4.46 6.86
C LYS A 73 -13.51 -5.36 7.38
N LEU A 74 -12.43 -5.50 6.60
CA LEU A 74 -11.29 -6.34 6.95
C LEU A 74 -10.50 -5.77 8.14
N SER A 75 -10.48 -4.44 8.30
CA SER A 75 -9.78 -3.79 9.42
C SER A 75 -10.45 -3.96 10.78
N LYS A 76 -11.56 -4.69 10.86
CA LYS A 76 -12.23 -5.05 12.11
C LYS A 76 -11.39 -5.94 13.00
N GLU A 77 -10.67 -6.86 12.38
CA GLU A 77 -9.89 -7.85 13.11
C GLU A 77 -8.47 -7.36 13.34
N LYS A 78 -7.88 -6.72 12.32
CA LYS A 78 -6.46 -6.35 12.31
C LYS A 78 -6.25 -5.02 11.57
N PRO A 79 -5.27 -4.20 11.99
CA PRO A 79 -5.00 -2.91 11.35
C PRO A 79 -4.50 -3.08 9.93
N ILE A 80 -5.10 -2.40 8.95
CA ILE A 80 -4.69 -2.45 7.55
C ILE A 80 -4.08 -1.13 7.13
N TYR A 81 -2.94 -1.22 6.47
CA TYR A 81 -2.25 -0.12 5.85
C TYR A 81 -2.34 -0.26 4.33
N MET A 82 -2.58 0.85 3.65
CA MET A 82 -2.62 0.92 2.19
C MET A 82 -1.69 2.03 1.74
N PHE A 83 -0.81 1.69 0.80
CA PHE A 83 0.03 2.62 0.09
C PHE A 83 -0.21 2.44 -1.40
N ALA A 84 -0.47 3.52 -2.12
CA ALA A 84 -0.67 3.50 -3.56
C ALA A 84 0.15 4.58 -4.25
N VAL A 85 0.78 4.17 -5.36
CA VAL A 85 1.61 5.02 -6.23
C VAL A 85 0.99 4.99 -7.63
N ASN A 86 0.86 6.17 -8.25
CA ASN A 86 0.39 6.32 -9.61
C ASN A 86 1.20 7.38 -10.36
N ASP A 87 2.22 6.96 -11.09
CA ASP A 87 3.05 7.84 -11.90
C ASP A 87 2.26 8.58 -12.99
N THR A 88 1.16 8.01 -13.47
CA THR A 88 0.42 8.64 -14.58
C THR A 88 -0.26 9.94 -14.15
N ALA A 89 -0.67 10.01 -12.88
CA ALA A 89 -1.32 11.17 -12.29
C ALA A 89 -0.42 11.89 -11.26
N GLU A 90 0.86 11.50 -11.16
CA GLU A 90 1.79 11.98 -10.14
C GLU A 90 1.15 11.97 -8.75
N ALA A 91 0.53 10.84 -8.41
CA ALA A 91 -0.31 10.70 -7.22
C ALA A 91 0.24 9.67 -6.25
N LEU A 92 0.26 10.06 -4.97
CA LEU A 92 0.59 9.22 -3.83
C LEU A 92 -0.59 9.18 -2.85
N TRP A 93 -0.87 8.00 -2.31
CA TRP A 93 -1.99 7.81 -1.40
C TRP A 93 -1.63 6.81 -0.29
N PHE A 94 -1.68 7.29 0.95
CA PHE A 94 -1.55 6.50 2.17
C PHE A 94 -2.87 6.47 2.95
N GLU A 95 -3.27 5.29 3.43
CA GLU A 95 -4.35 5.12 4.40
C GLU A 95 -3.99 4.10 5.48
N TYR A 96 -4.49 4.36 6.68
CA TYR A 96 -4.48 3.43 7.78
C TYR A 96 -5.91 3.22 8.29
N HIS A 97 -6.37 1.98 8.21
CA HIS A 97 -7.68 1.52 8.65
C HIS A 97 -7.53 0.63 9.88
N ASN A 98 -8.30 0.91 10.93
CA ASN A 98 -8.34 0.08 12.13
C ASN A 98 -9.71 0.19 12.81
N GLU A 99 -10.20 -0.92 13.34
CA GLU A 99 -11.51 -1.04 14.00
C GLU A 99 -12.68 -0.55 13.13
N ASP A 100 -12.75 -0.98 11.86
CA ASP A 100 -13.78 -0.59 10.87
C ASP A 100 -13.78 0.90 10.49
N LYS A 101 -12.70 1.62 10.76
CA LYS A 101 -12.59 3.06 10.53
C LYS A 101 -11.31 3.42 9.80
N LEU A 102 -11.40 4.47 9.00
CA LEU A 102 -10.23 5.17 8.48
C LEU A 102 -9.70 6.07 9.61
N GLN A 103 -8.49 5.79 10.08
CA GLN A 103 -7.88 6.49 11.21
C GLN A 103 -6.95 7.61 10.74
N ARG A 104 -6.20 7.37 9.66
CA ARG A 104 -5.23 8.29 9.07
C ARG A 104 -5.29 8.17 7.54
N GLN A 105 -5.23 9.30 6.84
CA GLN A 105 -5.17 9.37 5.39
C GLN A 105 -4.30 10.54 4.98
N TRP A 106 -3.46 10.31 3.96
CA TRP A 106 -2.77 11.35 3.25
C TRP A 106 -2.83 11.05 1.74
N ILE A 107 -3.19 12.05 0.94
CA ILE A 107 -3.31 11.95 -0.51
C ILE A 107 -2.68 13.18 -1.12
N SER A 108 -1.73 12.98 -2.02
CA SER A 108 -1.23 14.03 -2.90
C SER A 108 -1.40 13.65 -4.36
N VAL A 109 -1.74 14.63 -5.19
CA VAL A 109 -1.94 14.52 -6.65
C VAL A 109 -1.36 15.77 -7.28
N GLU A 110 -0.54 15.62 -8.33
CA GLU A 110 0.05 16.75 -9.08
C GLU A 110 0.71 17.79 -8.15
N TYR A 111 1.46 17.32 -7.15
CA TYR A 111 2.16 18.15 -6.15
C TYR A 111 1.25 18.99 -5.24
N GLU A 112 -0.01 18.60 -5.06
CA GLU A 112 -0.92 19.22 -4.10
C GLU A 112 -1.48 18.20 -3.11
N VAL A 113 -1.62 18.58 -1.84
CA VAL A 113 -2.28 17.74 -0.83
C VAL A 113 -3.79 17.82 -1.04
N GLN A 114 -4.38 16.71 -1.52
CA GLN A 114 -5.82 16.58 -1.76
C GLN A 114 -6.58 16.03 -0.56
N GLY A 115 -5.87 15.37 0.36
CA GLY A 115 -6.46 14.85 1.59
C GLY A 115 -5.42 14.68 2.68
N ASN A 116 -5.69 15.19 3.86
CA ASN A 116 -4.88 14.98 5.04
C ASN A 116 -5.80 14.92 6.27
N MET A 117 -5.91 13.74 6.88
CA MET A 117 -6.75 13.55 8.07
C MET A 117 -6.14 12.55 9.04
N GLY A 118 -6.61 12.62 10.30
CA GLY A 118 -6.15 11.75 11.38
C GLY A 118 -4.94 12.30 12.12
N GLU A 119 -4.59 11.65 13.23
CA GLU A 119 -3.35 11.94 13.95
C GLU A 119 -2.17 11.23 13.29
N TYR A 120 -1.02 11.89 13.21
CA TYR A 120 0.21 11.31 12.70
C TYR A 120 0.56 10.03 13.46
N LEU A 121 0.95 9.00 12.72
CA LEU A 121 1.51 7.78 13.28
C LEU A 121 2.84 8.08 13.98
N LYS A 122 3.23 7.21 14.90
CA LYS A 122 4.51 7.34 15.60
C LYS A 122 5.68 7.20 14.62
N GLU A 123 5.52 6.32 13.64
CA GLU A 123 6.48 6.01 12.59
C GLU A 123 6.71 7.23 11.67
N GLU A 124 5.65 8.00 11.38
CA GLU A 124 5.77 9.29 10.69
C GLU A 124 6.68 10.25 11.46
N GLN A 125 6.67 10.23 12.80
CA GLN A 125 7.54 11.09 13.62
C GLN A 125 9.00 10.65 13.57
N THR A 126 9.25 9.34 13.48
CA THR A 126 10.61 8.78 13.37
C THR A 126 11.30 9.26 12.10
N ILE A 127 10.57 9.28 10.98
CA ILE A 127 11.05 9.73 9.67
C ILE A 127 10.97 11.26 9.48
N GLY A 128 10.52 12.00 10.49
CA GLY A 128 10.55 13.47 10.47
C GLY A 128 9.29 14.17 9.94
N TYR A 129 8.11 13.56 10.02
CA TYR A 129 6.80 14.08 9.61
C TYR A 129 6.69 14.48 8.12
N PRO A 130 6.97 13.58 7.16
CA PRO A 130 6.88 13.91 5.74
C PRO A 130 5.43 14.13 5.29
N PHE A 131 4.44 13.39 5.81
CA PHE A 131 3.05 13.47 5.32
C PHE A 131 2.21 14.58 5.97
N ILE A 132 2.79 15.77 6.09
CA ILE A 132 2.12 16.99 6.60
C ILE A 132 1.32 17.67 5.47
N ASP A 133 0.90 18.93 5.70
CA ASP A 133 0.23 19.75 4.67
C ASP A 133 1.20 20.26 3.58
N GLU A 134 2.29 19.51 3.32
CA GLU A 134 3.29 19.80 2.31
C GLU A 134 3.08 18.95 1.05
N ALA A 135 3.46 19.53 -0.09
CA ALA A 135 3.29 18.95 -1.40
C ALA A 135 4.12 17.67 -1.60
N TYR A 136 3.69 16.83 -2.53
CA TYR A 136 4.44 15.63 -2.95
C TYR A 136 5.89 15.92 -3.40
N GLU A 137 6.24 17.15 -3.83
CA GLU A 137 7.63 17.50 -4.17
C GLU A 137 8.58 17.29 -2.98
N ASP A 138 8.09 17.47 -1.76
CA ASP A 138 8.85 17.27 -0.52
C ASP A 138 8.72 15.83 0.04
N VAL A 139 7.82 15.02 -0.52
CA VAL A 139 7.43 13.69 -0.02
C VAL A 139 7.47 12.65 -1.15
N GLY A 140 8.65 12.17 -1.50
CA GLY A 140 8.82 11.20 -2.61
C GLY A 140 8.28 9.79 -2.31
N GLU A 141 8.19 8.95 -3.35
CA GLU A 141 7.92 7.49 -3.24
C GLU A 141 8.82 6.79 -2.21
N GLU A 142 10.08 7.24 -2.11
CA GLU A 142 11.05 6.70 -1.15
C GLU A 142 10.54 6.82 0.30
N MET A 143 9.84 7.92 0.64
CA MET A 143 9.27 8.10 1.98
C MET A 143 8.11 7.13 2.26
N PHE A 144 7.37 6.70 1.24
CA PHE A 144 6.37 5.64 1.40
C PHE A 144 7.05 4.32 1.76
N TYR A 145 8.14 3.98 1.07
CA TYR A 145 8.90 2.76 1.35
C TYR A 145 9.56 2.80 2.73
N GLU A 146 10.15 3.93 3.11
CA GLU A 146 10.68 4.14 4.47
C GLU A 146 9.59 4.00 5.54
N LEU A 147 8.39 4.57 5.32
CA LEU A 147 7.29 4.41 6.27
C LEU A 147 6.84 2.94 6.37
N ILE A 148 6.81 2.20 5.27
CA ILE A 148 6.50 0.77 5.28
C ILE A 148 7.56 0.01 6.09
N GLU A 149 8.85 0.29 5.88
CA GLU A 149 9.95 -0.32 6.63
C GLU A 149 9.86 0.02 8.13
N GLU A 150 9.56 1.26 8.49
CA GLU A 150 9.41 1.66 9.89
C GLU A 150 8.23 0.97 10.59
N ILE A 151 7.13 0.71 9.86
CA ILE A 151 5.96 0.00 10.42
C ILE A 151 6.23 -1.51 10.54
N THR A 152 6.87 -2.10 9.54
CA THR A 152 6.86 -3.55 9.33
C THR A 152 8.23 -4.22 9.46
N THR A 153 9.31 -3.44 9.49
CA THR A 153 10.72 -3.87 9.32
C THR A 153 11.02 -4.52 7.98
N PHE A 154 10.12 -4.37 7.00
CA PHE A 154 10.26 -4.95 5.68
C PHE A 154 10.68 -3.90 4.65
N ASP A 155 11.83 -4.13 4.02
CA ASP A 155 12.32 -3.29 2.94
C ASP A 155 11.70 -3.71 1.59
N VAL A 156 10.62 -3.02 1.23
CA VAL A 156 9.91 -3.24 -0.04
C VAL A 156 10.67 -2.74 -1.26
N THR A 157 11.71 -1.91 -1.11
CA THR A 157 12.46 -1.37 -2.26
C THR A 157 13.16 -2.48 -3.03
N THR A 158 13.71 -3.47 -2.31
CA THR A 158 14.39 -4.63 -2.89
C THR A 158 13.51 -5.45 -3.84
N MET A 159 12.20 -5.49 -3.60
CA MET A 159 11.23 -6.18 -4.46
C MET A 159 10.79 -5.36 -5.68
N ILE A 160 10.97 -4.03 -5.64
CA ILE A 160 10.43 -3.08 -6.62
C ILE A 160 11.54 -2.57 -7.58
N ASP A 161 12.80 -2.55 -7.13
CA ASP A 161 13.91 -1.85 -7.80
C ASP A 161 14.48 -2.52 -9.07
N GLU A 162 14.06 -3.72 -9.45
CA GLU A 162 14.57 -4.34 -10.70
C GLU A 162 14.01 -3.70 -11.99
N VAL A 163 12.98 -2.85 -11.88
CA VAL A 163 12.33 -2.19 -13.04
C VAL A 163 12.99 -0.86 -13.43
N LYS A 164 13.56 -0.09 -12.48
CA LYS A 164 14.19 1.23 -12.80
C LYS A 164 15.51 1.10 -13.57
N LYS A 165 16.02 -0.12 -13.80
CA LYS A 165 17.26 -0.41 -14.53
C LYS A 165 17.07 -0.83 -16.00
N LYS A 166 15.84 -0.82 -16.53
CA LYS A 166 15.54 -1.08 -17.95
C LYS A 166 14.84 0.11 -18.61
#